data_AF-A0A4S3J948-F1
#
_entry.id   AF-A0A4S3J948-F1
#
_cell.length_a   1.000
_cell.length_b   1.000
_cell.length_c   1.000
_cell.angle_alpha   90.00
_cell.angle_beta   90.00
_cell.angle_gamma   90.00
#
_symmetry.space_group_name_H-M   'P 1'
#
loop_
_entity.id
_entity.type
_entity.pdbx_description
1 polymer ?
#
loop_
_entity_poly.entity_id
_entity_poly.type
_entity_poly.pdbx_seq_one_letter_code
_entity_poly.pdbx_strand_id
1 'polypeptide(L)'
;MAHPDGELATSRAYAHRNIPMAISSFCNHPLEEITTVARAVAPISHLLQVYTMRDSEKQERIIRRAEAAACKAILPTADSPVLGVRYNEVRKDFRTPVILSFLMLEWDSEKIQSQAH
;
A
#
# COMPACT_ATOMS: atom_id res chain seq x y z
N MET A 1 0.69 -10.92 1.37
CA MET A 1 -0.07 -12.21 1.40
C MET A 1 0.46 -13.25 0.42
N ALA A 2 0.62 -12.93 -0.87
CA ALA A 2 0.98 -13.92 -1.89
C ALA A 2 2.42 -14.47 -1.77
N HIS A 3 3.35 -13.70 -1.21
CA HIS A 3 4.75 -14.07 -1.01
C HIS A 3 5.30 -13.36 0.25
N PRO A 4 6.25 -13.95 1.00
CA PRO A 4 6.88 -13.30 2.16
C PRO A 4 7.48 -11.93 1.86
N ASP A 5 8.22 -11.80 0.75
CA ASP A 5 8.82 -10.52 0.30
C ASP A 5 7.81 -9.47 -0.21
N GLY A 6 6.54 -9.84 -0.40
CA GLY A 6 5.45 -8.95 -0.79
C GLY A 6 5.81 -7.85 -1.82
N GLU A 7 5.59 -6.60 -1.40
CA GLU A 7 5.83 -5.39 -2.18
C GLU A 7 7.32 -5.15 -2.47
N LEU A 8 8.24 -5.66 -1.65
CA LEU A 8 9.68 -5.51 -1.85
C LEU A 8 10.15 -6.30 -3.09
N ALA A 9 9.67 -7.54 -3.24
CA ALA A 9 9.93 -8.33 -4.44
C ALA A 9 9.32 -7.68 -5.69
N THR A 10 8.08 -7.19 -5.58
CA THR A 10 7.38 -6.51 -6.69
C THR A 10 8.13 -5.25 -7.11
N SER A 11 8.55 -4.42 -6.16
CA SER A 11 9.29 -3.18 -6.41
C SER A 11 10.63 -3.43 -7.11
N ARG A 12 11.39 -4.45 -6.67
CA ARG A 12 12.63 -4.89 -7.35
C ARG A 12 12.36 -5.33 -8.79
N ALA A 13 11.31 -6.12 -9.02
CA ALA A 13 10.96 -6.58 -10.37
C ALA A 13 10.57 -5.43 -11.31
N TYR A 14 9.83 -4.45 -10.81
CA TYR A 14 9.48 -3.23 -11.56
C TYR A 14 10.72 -2.39 -11.89
N ALA A 15 11.64 -2.23 -10.93
CA ALA A 15 12.89 -1.52 -11.14
C ALA A 15 13.79 -2.19 -12.20
N HIS A 16 13.89 -3.53 -12.20
CA HIS A 16 14.60 -4.26 -13.26
C HIS A 16 14.03 -4.03 -14.66
N ARG A 17 12.73 -3.74 -14.76
CA ARG A 17 12.06 -3.41 -16.02
C ARG A 17 12.03 -1.91 -16.31
N ASN A 18 12.55 -1.08 -15.42
CA ASN A 18 12.48 0.37 -15.48
C ASN A 18 11.03 0.90 -15.65
N ILE A 19 10.08 0.27 -14.95
CA ILE A 19 8.66 0.66 -14.95
C ILE A 19 8.28 1.14 -13.55
N PRO A 20 7.62 2.31 -13.38
CA PRO A 20 7.14 2.75 -12.09
C PRO A 20 6.06 1.82 -11.51
N MET A 21 6.18 1.49 -10.23
CA MET A 21 5.15 0.77 -9.49
C MET A 21 4.16 1.75 -8.87
N ALA A 22 2.86 1.44 -8.93
CA ALA A 22 1.85 2.08 -8.09
C ALA A 22 1.74 1.31 -6.77
N ILE A 23 2.20 1.93 -5.68
CA ILE A 23 2.20 1.35 -4.33
C ILE A 23 0.87 1.67 -3.66
N SER A 24 0.19 0.69 -3.11
CA SER A 24 -1.08 0.92 -2.41
C SER A 24 -0.87 1.55 -1.04
N SER A 25 -1.81 2.39 -0.60
CA SER A 25 -1.87 2.84 0.80
C SER A 25 -2.09 1.68 1.78
N PHE A 26 -2.57 0.52 1.32
CA PHE A 26 -2.72 -0.70 2.13
C PHE A 26 -1.47 -1.62 2.06
N CYS A 27 -0.29 -1.06 1.77
CA CYS A 27 0.94 -1.85 1.69
C CYS A 27 1.38 -2.40 3.05
N ASN A 28 2.01 -3.58 3.02
CA ASN A 28 2.45 -4.31 4.22
C ASN A 28 3.86 -3.95 4.67
N HIS A 29 4.67 -3.37 3.78
CA HIS A 29 6.00 -2.87 4.07
C HIS A 29 6.02 -1.34 4.15
N PRO A 30 6.99 -0.75 4.87
CA PRO A 30 7.21 0.70 4.86
C PRO A 30 7.46 1.20 3.45
N LEU A 31 6.83 2.33 3.09
CA LEU A 31 6.97 2.94 1.77
C LEU A 31 8.45 3.23 1.43
N GLU A 32 9.21 3.67 2.43
CA GLU A 32 10.65 3.97 2.31
C GLU A 32 11.46 2.73 1.93
N GLU A 33 11.11 1.57 2.49
CA GLU A 33 11.79 0.32 2.21
C GLU A 33 11.48 -0.12 0.77
N ILE A 34 10.20 -0.04 0.37
CA ILE A 34 9.74 -0.38 -0.98
C ILE A 34 10.46 0.48 -2.03
N THR A 35 10.58 1.80 -1.81
CA THR A 35 11.27 2.68 -2.77
C THR A 35 12.80 2.50 -2.72
N THR A 36 13.37 2.16 -1.56
CA THR A 36 14.81 1.92 -1.41
C THR A 36 15.26 0.66 -2.16
N VAL A 37 14.54 -0.46 -2.03
CA VAL A 37 14.90 -1.68 -2.77
C VAL A 37 14.79 -1.51 -4.29
N ALA A 38 13.88 -0.67 -4.77
CA ALA A 38 13.80 -0.32 -6.19
C ALA A 38 14.99 0.55 -6.63
N ARG A 39 15.33 1.59 -5.85
CA ARG A 39 16.45 2.50 -6.17
C ARG A 39 17.81 1.81 -6.14
N ALA A 40 17.95 0.74 -5.35
CA ALA A 40 19.13 -0.11 -5.35
C ALA A 40 19.32 -0.86 -6.69
N VAL A 41 18.27 -1.05 -7.47
CA VAL A 41 18.30 -1.73 -8.78
C VAL A 41 18.43 -0.73 -9.93
N ALA A 42 17.67 0.36 -9.92
CA ALA A 42 17.68 1.39 -10.96
C ALA A 42 17.25 2.76 -10.41
N PRO A 43 17.68 3.89 -10.99
CA PRO A 43 17.26 5.22 -10.56
C PRO A 43 15.81 5.51 -10.99
N ILE A 44 14.85 4.85 -10.34
CA ILE A 44 13.42 4.92 -10.62
C ILE A 44 12.65 5.49 -9.43
N SER A 45 11.55 6.17 -9.74
CA SER A 45 10.58 6.65 -8.77
C SER A 45 9.24 5.97 -8.97
N HIS A 46 8.56 5.70 -7.85
CA HIS A 46 7.24 5.07 -7.83
C HIS A 46 6.12 6.09 -7.65
N LEU A 47 4.89 5.58 -7.67
CA LEU A 47 3.66 6.34 -7.48
C LEU A 47 2.99 5.83 -6.20
N LEU A 48 2.33 6.70 -5.44
CA LEU A 48 1.51 6.26 -4.30
C LEU A 48 0.03 6.32 -4.66
N GLN A 49 -0.67 5.19 -4.55
CA GLN A 49 -2.12 5.11 -4.58
C GLN A 49 -2.69 5.37 -3.19
N VAL A 50 -3.68 6.28 -3.11
CA VAL A 50 -4.35 6.63 -1.84
C VAL A 50 -5.86 6.66 -2.01
N TYR A 51 -6.58 6.30 -0.96
CA TYR A 51 -8.02 6.57 -0.85
C TYR A 51 -8.25 7.91 -0.16
N THR A 52 -9.33 8.60 -0.51
CA THR A 52 -9.77 9.80 0.21
C THR A 52 -10.14 9.43 1.65
N MET A 53 -9.46 10.03 2.62
CA MET A 53 -9.68 9.76 4.04
C MET A 53 -10.55 10.86 4.65
N ARG A 54 -11.37 10.51 5.66
CA ARG A 54 -12.11 11.52 6.44
C ARG A 54 -11.19 12.40 7.28
N ASP A 55 -10.07 11.83 7.72
CA ASP A 55 -9.03 12.52 8.49
C ASP A 55 -8.02 13.16 7.51
N SER A 56 -8.16 14.47 7.33
CA SER A 56 -7.32 15.26 6.42
C SER A 56 -5.87 15.35 6.88
N GLU A 57 -5.63 15.44 8.19
CA GLU A 57 -4.27 15.52 8.74
C GLU A 57 -3.52 14.21 8.49
N LYS A 58 -4.20 13.08 8.65
CA LYS A 58 -3.63 11.77 8.32
C LYS A 58 -3.33 11.63 6.84
N GLN A 59 -4.25 12.05 5.97
CA GLN A 59 -4.03 12.03 4.53
C GLN A 59 -2.83 12.92 4.15
N GLU A 60 -2.68 14.09 4.76
CA GLU A 60 -1.54 14.96 4.56
C GLU A 60 -0.22 14.29 4.99
N ARG A 61 -0.17 13.65 6.17
CA ARG A 61 1.01 12.89 6.62
C ARG A 61 1.40 11.79 5.62
N ILE A 62 0.42 11.09 5.07
CA ILE A 62 0.63 10.04 4.06
C ILE A 62 1.25 10.61 2.79
N ILE A 63 0.72 11.73 2.29
CA ILE A 63 1.23 12.39 1.08
C ILE A 63 2.65 12.92 1.31
N ARG A 64 2.90 13.62 2.41
CA ARG A 64 4.24 14.13 2.76
C ARG A 64 5.27 13.00 2.87
N ARG A 65 4.87 11.86 3.45
CA ARG A 65 5.72 10.67 3.54
C ARG A 65 6.02 10.08 2.16
N ALA A 66 5.06 10.12 1.23
CA ALA A 66 5.26 9.71 -0.16
C ALA A 66 6.26 10.60 -0.90
N GLU A 67 6.14 11.91 -0.74
CA GLU A 67 7.07 12.90 -1.29
C GLU A 67 8.48 12.68 -0.75
N ALA A 68 8.62 12.49 0.58
CA ALA A 68 9.90 12.19 1.22
C ALA A 68 10.51 10.86 0.74
N ALA A 69 9.69 9.87 0.43
CA ALA A 69 10.10 8.60 -0.16
C ALA A 69 10.42 8.69 -1.67
N ALA A 70 10.42 9.89 -2.25
CA ALA A 70 10.68 10.19 -3.66
C ALA A 70 9.65 9.59 -4.64
N CYS A 71 8.41 9.41 -4.19
CA CYS A 71 7.29 9.13 -5.10
C CYS A 71 7.03 10.36 -5.98
N LYS A 72 6.69 10.13 -7.25
CA LYS A 72 6.55 11.21 -8.25
C LYS A 72 5.13 11.63 -8.55
N ALA A 73 4.15 10.80 -8.20
CA ALA A 73 2.75 11.19 -8.29
C ALA A 73 1.90 10.46 -7.24
N ILE A 74 0.72 11.02 -7.02
CA ILE A 74 -0.35 10.45 -6.21
C ILE A 74 -1.47 9.99 -7.14
N LEU A 75 -1.97 8.77 -6.89
CA LEU A 75 -3.09 8.18 -7.61
C LEU A 75 -4.29 8.09 -6.65
N PRO A 76 -5.19 9.08 -6.64
CA PRO A 76 -6.38 9.04 -5.81
C PRO A 76 -7.39 8.02 -6.37
N THR A 77 -7.76 7.05 -5.55
CA THR A 77 -8.81 6.07 -5.88
C THR A 77 -10.15 6.58 -5.38
N ALA A 78 -10.98 7.07 -6.31
CA ALA A 78 -12.26 7.72 -6.02
C ALA A 78 -13.49 6.83 -6.28
N ASP A 79 -13.30 5.62 -6.81
CA ASP A 79 -14.38 4.71 -7.20
C ASP A 79 -14.94 3.86 -6.04
N SER A 80 -14.26 3.88 -4.88
CA SER A 80 -14.57 2.99 -3.75
C SER A 80 -14.89 3.79 -2.47
N PRO A 81 -15.97 4.59 -2.44
CA PRO A 81 -16.40 5.27 -1.21
C PRO A 81 -16.89 4.29 -0.14
N VAL A 82 -17.36 3.11 -0.57
CA VAL A 82 -17.70 1.95 0.25
C VAL A 82 -17.07 0.74 -0.43
N LEU A 83 -16.57 -0.22 0.34
CA LEU A 83 -16.05 -1.47 -0.21
C LEU A 83 -17.19 -2.21 -0.93
N GLY A 84 -16.94 -2.61 -2.18
CA GLY A 84 -17.88 -3.43 -2.94
C GLY A 84 -18.06 -4.81 -2.30
N VAL A 85 -19.27 -5.36 -2.38
CA VAL A 85 -19.57 -6.70 -1.83
C VAL A 85 -18.88 -7.77 -2.67
N ARG A 86 -17.86 -8.39 -2.09
CA ARG A 86 -17.13 -9.51 -2.72
C ARG A 86 -17.65 -10.82 -2.15
N TYR A 87 -18.58 -11.47 -2.84
CA TYR A 87 -19.27 -12.68 -2.34
C TYR A 87 -18.34 -13.79 -1.85
N ASN A 88 -17.17 -13.96 -2.46
CA ASN A 88 -16.20 -14.96 -2.02
C ASN A 88 -15.54 -14.61 -0.68
N GLU A 89 -15.33 -13.33 -0.40
CA GLU A 89 -14.80 -12.86 0.89
C GLU A 89 -15.84 -13.09 1.98
N VAL A 90 -17.11 -12.75 1.72
CA VAL A 90 -18.23 -12.99 2.65
C VAL A 90 -18.42 -14.49 2.93
N ARG A 91 -18.48 -15.33 1.88
CA ARG A 91 -18.69 -16.78 2.02
C ARG A 91 -17.56 -17.49 2.76
N LYS A 92 -16.34 -16.95 2.70
CA LYS A 92 -15.16 -17.55 3.31
C LYS A 92 -14.71 -16.85 4.59
N ASP A 93 -15.49 -15.86 5.07
CA ASP A 93 -15.12 -14.96 6.16
C ASP A 93 -13.66 -14.50 6.03
N PHE A 94 -13.34 -13.92 4.88
CA PHE A 94 -11.97 -13.54 4.58
C PHE A 94 -11.47 -12.49 5.58
N ARG A 95 -10.37 -12.82 6.25
CA ARG A 95 -9.62 -11.92 7.11
C ARG A 95 -8.19 -11.85 6.63
N THR A 96 -7.61 -10.65 6.65
CA THR A 96 -6.17 -10.47 6.42
C THR A 96 -5.40 -11.29 7.46
N PRO A 97 -4.31 -11.98 7.13
CA PRO A 97 -3.53 -12.72 8.12
C PRO A 97 -2.95 -11.83 9.23
N VAL A 98 -2.90 -12.35 10.47
CA VAL A 98 -2.41 -11.62 11.67
C VAL A 98 -0.94 -11.19 11.61
N ILE A 99 -0.16 -11.79 10.72
CA ILE A 99 1.25 -11.44 10.50
C ILE A 99 1.43 -10.16 9.67
N LEU A 100 0.34 -9.58 9.17
CA LEU A 100 0.37 -8.41 8.30
C LEU A 100 -0.14 -7.17 9.02
N SER A 101 0.36 -6.02 8.59
CA SER A 101 -0.01 -4.70 9.09
C SER A 101 -0.08 -3.71 7.92
N PHE A 102 -0.85 -2.63 8.05
CA PHE A 102 -0.90 -1.57 7.04
C PHE A 102 -0.18 -0.36 7.60
N LEU A 103 1.15 -0.40 7.53
CA LEU A 103 2.05 0.58 8.16
C LEU A 103 1.83 2.00 7.65
N MET A 104 1.46 2.15 6.38
CA MET A 104 1.16 3.44 5.78
C MET A 104 -0.13 4.07 6.37
N LEU A 105 -1.08 3.22 6.78
CA LEU A 105 -2.32 3.65 7.43
C LEU A 105 -2.23 3.65 8.95
N GLU A 106 -1.07 3.37 9.56
CA GLU A 106 -0.93 3.27 11.02
C GLU A 106 -1.91 2.22 11.61
N TRP A 107 -2.13 1.11 10.89
CA TRP A 107 -3.00 0.01 11.35
C TRP A 107 -2.16 -1.21 11.67
N ASP A 108 -2.29 -1.70 12.90
CA ASP A 108 -1.74 -2.97 13.33
C ASP A 108 -2.65 -4.15 12.92
N SER A 109 -2.17 -5.36 13.16
CA SER A 109 -2.89 -6.59 12.79
C SER A 109 -4.21 -6.72 13.54
N GLU A 110 -4.29 -6.30 14.80
CA GLU A 110 -5.51 -6.33 15.61
C GLU A 110 -6.60 -5.42 15.03
N LYS A 111 -6.25 -4.16 14.70
CA LYS A 111 -7.15 -3.23 14.06
C LYS A 111 -7.62 -3.76 12.71
N ILE A 112 -6.73 -4.38 11.93
CA ILE A 112 -7.10 -5.02 10.66
C ILE A 112 -8.08 -6.17 10.88
N GLN A 113 -7.87 -7.04 11.88
CA GLN A 113 -8.80 -8.13 12.19
C GLN A 113 -10.19 -7.63 12.57
N SER A 114 -10.26 -6.52 13.31
CA SER A 114 -11.52 -5.94 13.77
C SER A 114 -12.37 -5.38 12.62
N GLN A 115 -11.77 -5.13 11.46
CA GLN A 115 -12.52 -4.69 10.28
C GLN A 115 -13.19 -5.91 9.63
N ALA A 116 -14.49 -5.80 9.40
CA ALA A 116 -15.20 -6.72 8.52
C ALA A 116 -15.07 -6.25 7.06
N HIS A 117 -14.97 -7.20 6.14
CA HIS A 117 -15.22 -6.97 4.71
C HIS A 117 -16.71 -6.84 4.43
#